data_AF-A0A7C5PM04-F1
#
_entry.id   AF-A0A7C5PM04-F1
#
_cell.length_a   1.000
_cell.length_b   1.000
_cell.length_c   1.000
_cell.angle_alpha   90.00
_cell.angle_beta   90.00
_cell.angle_gamma   90.00
#
_symmetry.space_group_name_H-M   'P 1'
#
loop_
_entity.id
_entity.type
_entity.pdbx_description
1 polymer ?
#
loop_
_entity_poly.entity_id
_entity_poly.type
_entity_poly.pdbx_seq_one_letter_code
_entity_poly.pdbx_strand_id
1 'polypeptide(L)'
;MMRKLAGTACLLLAAGTVAAAGDPVAGRAKSETCLGCHGIPNYNNVYPTYHVPRLAGQHAEYIVAALKEYRDGQRQHPTMTPQASSLSEQDMADIAAFWEGLGKKQ
;
A
#
# COMPACT_ATOMS: atom_id res chain seq x y z
N MET A 1 -50.60 38.09 6.25
CA MET A 1 -50.33 36.75 6.82
C MET A 1 -49.64 35.90 5.77
N MET A 2 -48.35 35.59 5.94
CA MET A 2 -47.78 34.27 5.59
C MET A 2 -46.34 34.26 6.12
N ARG A 3 -46.13 33.51 7.21
CA ARG A 3 -44.80 33.15 7.74
C ARG A 3 -44.16 32.16 6.77
N LYS A 4 -42.93 32.38 6.32
CA LYS A 4 -42.12 31.32 5.71
C LYS A 4 -40.86 31.13 6.54
N LEU A 5 -40.71 29.89 6.99
CA LEU A 5 -39.76 29.42 7.98
C LEU A 5 -38.31 29.51 7.46
N ALA A 6 -37.42 29.97 8.33
CA ALA A 6 -35.98 29.80 8.20
C ALA A 6 -35.64 28.31 8.37
N GLY A 7 -35.14 27.68 7.30
CA GLY A 7 -34.58 26.34 7.34
C GLY A 7 -33.06 26.43 7.34
N THR A 8 -32.43 26.22 8.49
CA THR A 8 -30.99 26.15 8.64
C THR A 8 -30.49 24.87 7.99
N ALA A 9 -29.90 24.96 6.80
CA ALA A 9 -29.22 23.84 6.16
C ALA A 9 -27.87 23.63 6.86
N CYS A 10 -27.81 22.64 7.76
CA CYS A 10 -26.56 22.17 8.33
C CYS A 10 -25.83 21.32 7.27
N LEU A 11 -24.86 21.92 6.59
CA LEU A 11 -24.02 21.25 5.61
C LEU A 11 -22.98 20.41 6.38
N LEU A 12 -23.24 19.10 6.50
CA LEU A 12 -22.26 18.15 7.01
C LEU A 12 -21.10 18.04 6.00
N LEU A 13 -19.97 18.69 6.28
CA LEU A 13 -18.72 18.39 5.58
C LEU A 13 -18.26 16.99 6.03
N ALA A 14 -18.48 16.00 5.19
CA ALA A 14 -17.79 14.72 5.29
C ALA A 14 -16.30 14.97 4.99
N ALA A 15 -15.47 15.03 6.03
CA ALA A 15 -14.02 15.01 5.90
C ALA A 15 -13.61 13.60 5.46
N GLY A 16 -13.64 13.35 4.15
CA GLY A 16 -13.02 12.16 3.57
C GLY A 16 -11.52 12.22 3.83
N THR A 17 -10.98 11.19 4.49
CA THR A 17 -9.54 10.99 4.56
C THR A 17 -9.04 10.76 3.14
N VAL A 18 -8.46 11.79 2.53
CA VAL A 18 -7.68 11.63 1.30
C VAL A 18 -6.52 10.72 1.67
N ALA A 19 -6.56 9.47 1.21
CA ALA A 19 -5.38 8.62 1.25
C ALA A 19 -4.27 9.39 0.51
N ALA A 20 -3.14 9.63 1.17
CA ALA A 20 -2.02 10.30 0.54
C ALA A 20 -1.65 9.51 -0.72
N ALA A 21 -1.68 10.19 -1.87
CA ALA A 21 -1.27 9.57 -3.13
C ALA A 21 0.23 9.19 -3.02
N GLY A 22 0.58 7.96 -3.39
CA GLY A 22 1.98 7.52 -3.37
C GLY A 22 2.78 8.11 -4.52
N ASP A 23 4.06 8.41 -4.28
CA ASP A 23 5.03 8.80 -5.31
C ASP A 23 5.77 7.56 -5.83
N PRO A 24 5.56 7.12 -7.08
CA PRO A 24 6.24 5.94 -7.63
C PRO A 24 7.75 6.14 -7.83
N VAL A 25 8.25 7.38 -7.91
CA VAL A 25 9.70 7.66 -8.00
C VAL A 25 10.36 7.44 -6.65
N ALA A 26 9.79 7.99 -5.58
CA ALA A 26 10.21 7.70 -4.21
C ALA A 26 10.03 6.20 -3.89
N GLY A 27 8.93 5.60 -4.34
CA GLY A 27 8.61 4.19 -4.15
C GLY A 27 9.64 3.24 -4.76
N ARG A 28 10.22 3.60 -5.92
CA ARG A 28 11.32 2.84 -6.53
C ARG A 28 12.53 2.76 -5.61
N ALA A 29 12.96 3.89 -5.04
CA ALA A 29 14.10 3.94 -4.12
C ALA A 29 13.81 3.17 -2.83
N LYS A 30 12.59 3.27 -2.30
CA LYS A 30 12.16 2.54 -1.10
C LYS A 30 11.97 1.03 -1.33
N SER A 31 11.85 0.60 -2.58
CA SER A 31 11.65 -0.80 -2.96
C SER A 31 12.95 -1.59 -3.20
N GLU A 32 14.13 -1.01 -2.93
CA GLU A 32 15.42 -1.66 -3.20
C GLU A 32 15.54 -3.05 -2.57
N THR A 33 15.17 -3.20 -1.29
CA THR A 33 15.19 -4.51 -0.62
C THR A 33 14.07 -5.43 -1.12
N CYS A 34 12.92 -4.87 -1.51
CA CYS A 34 11.77 -5.62 -2.01
C CYS A 34 12.08 -6.30 -3.34
N LEU A 35 12.83 -5.62 -4.21
CA LEU A 35 13.21 -6.10 -5.55
C LEU A 35 14.03 -7.40 -5.50
N GLY A 36 14.81 -7.60 -4.44
CA GLY A 36 15.65 -8.80 -4.26
C GLY A 36 14.87 -10.11 -4.17
N CYS A 37 13.59 -10.05 -3.75
CA CYS A 37 12.73 -11.24 -3.67
C CYS A 37 11.52 -11.14 -4.62
N HIS A 38 10.86 -9.97 -4.66
CA HIS A 38 9.60 -9.78 -5.39
C HIS A 38 9.79 -9.33 -6.85
N GLY A 39 11.01 -8.91 -7.22
CA GLY A 39 11.37 -8.50 -8.58
C GLY A 39 11.83 -9.67 -9.46
N ILE A 40 12.04 -10.85 -8.89
CA ILE A 40 12.53 -12.03 -9.61
C ILE A 40 11.32 -12.88 -10.05
N PRO A 41 11.15 -13.15 -11.36
CA PRO A 41 10.05 -14.00 -11.84
C PRO A 41 10.07 -15.40 -11.22
N ASN A 42 8.93 -15.86 -10.71
CA ASN A 42 8.73 -17.19 -10.13
C ASN A 42 9.73 -17.56 -9.01
N TYR A 43 10.16 -16.58 -8.23
CA TYR A 43 11.14 -16.79 -7.18
C TYR A 43 10.61 -17.67 -6.04
N ASN A 44 11.46 -18.59 -5.59
CA ASN A 44 11.23 -19.43 -4.42
C ASN A 44 12.42 -19.25 -3.48
N ASN A 45 12.14 -18.98 -2.21
CA ASN A 45 13.19 -18.98 -1.20
C ASN A 45 13.68 -20.42 -0.98
N VAL A 46 14.99 -20.59 -0.80
CA VAL A 46 15.57 -21.93 -0.66
C VAL A 46 15.29 -22.52 0.72
N TYR A 47 15.51 -21.73 1.78
CA TYR A 47 15.30 -22.17 3.15
C TYR A 47 14.84 -21.02 4.07
N PRO A 48 13.69 -21.14 4.77
CA PRO A 48 12.69 -22.19 4.57
C PRO A 48 12.07 -22.08 3.16
N THR A 49 11.61 -23.19 2.60
CA THR A 49 11.07 -23.20 1.24
C THR A 49 9.69 -22.56 1.18
N TYR A 50 9.55 -21.49 0.40
CA TYR A 50 8.26 -20.85 0.12
C TYR A 50 8.30 -20.08 -1.20
N HIS A 51 7.14 -19.94 -1.81
CA HIS A 51 6.95 -19.14 -3.02
C HIS A 51 6.88 -17.65 -2.68
N VAL A 52 7.59 -16.81 -3.43
CA VAL A 52 7.57 -15.35 -3.28
C VAL A 52 6.59 -14.75 -4.29
N PRO A 53 5.53 -14.05 -3.84
CA PRO A 53 4.53 -13.51 -4.75
C PRO A 53 5.10 -12.36 -5.59
N ARG A 54 4.71 -12.29 -6.86
CA ARG A 54 5.01 -11.16 -7.74
C ARG A 54 4.20 -9.94 -7.33
N LEU A 55 4.86 -8.78 -7.20
CA LEU A 55 4.20 -7.51 -6.87
C LEU A 55 3.92 -6.61 -8.08
N ALA A 56 4.65 -6.79 -9.20
CA ALA A 56 4.46 -5.95 -10.38
C ALA A 56 3.02 -5.99 -10.91
N GLY A 57 2.36 -4.85 -11.01
CA GLY A 57 0.97 -4.73 -11.45
C GLY A 57 -0.08 -5.08 -10.41
N GLN A 58 0.30 -5.34 -9.17
CA GLN A 58 -0.67 -5.52 -8.09
C GLN A 58 -1.29 -4.17 -7.70
N HIS A 59 -2.55 -4.19 -7.30
CA HIS A 59 -3.28 -3.00 -6.85
C HIS A 59 -2.58 -2.35 -5.65
N ALA A 60 -2.43 -1.03 -5.71
CA ALA A 60 -1.71 -0.29 -4.67
C ALA A 60 -2.37 -0.48 -3.29
N GLU A 61 -3.70 -0.47 -3.23
CA GLU A 61 -4.47 -0.64 -1.99
C GLU A 61 -4.20 -1.99 -1.34
N TYR A 62 -4.04 -3.04 -2.14
CA TYR A 62 -3.71 -4.37 -1.63
C TYR A 62 -2.30 -4.43 -1.04
N ILE A 63 -1.32 -3.82 -1.71
CA ILE A 63 0.05 -3.76 -1.21
C ILE A 63 0.10 -3.00 0.12
N VAL A 64 -0.56 -1.85 0.20
CA VAL A 64 -0.65 -1.06 1.43
C VAL A 64 -1.29 -1.87 2.55
N ALA A 65 -2.44 -2.51 2.28
CA ALA A 65 -3.13 -3.34 3.28
C ALA A 65 -2.23 -4.47 3.81
N ALA A 66 -1.57 -5.21 2.91
CA ALA A 66 -0.67 -6.29 3.30
C ALA A 66 0.52 -5.80 4.14
N LEU A 67 1.16 -4.68 3.75
CA LEU A 67 2.28 -4.10 4.51
C LEU A 67 1.84 -3.65 5.91
N LYS A 68 0.66 -3.05 6.04
CA LYS A 68 0.07 -2.71 7.35
C LYS A 68 -0.17 -3.95 8.19
N GLU A 69 -0.80 -4.98 7.61
CA GLU A 69 -1.04 -6.23 8.32
C GLU A 69 0.25 -6.89 8.80
N TYR A 70 1.33 -6.82 8.02
CA TYR A 70 2.66 -7.32 8.42
C TYR A 70 3.28 -6.50 9.54
N ARG A 71 3.20 -5.16 9.48
CA ARG A 71 3.70 -4.24 10.50
C ARG A 71 2.93 -4.40 11.83
N ASP A 72 1.61 -4.53 11.74
CA ASP A 72 0.69 -4.56 12.88
C ASP A 72 0.47 -5.98 13.42
N GLY A 73 1.16 -6.98 12.84
CA GLY A 73 1.16 -8.37 13.27
C GLY A 73 -0.08 -9.18 12.91
N GLN A 74 -1.04 -8.61 12.17
CA GLN A 74 -2.26 -9.28 11.70
C GLN A 74 -1.97 -10.33 10.63
N ARG A 75 -0.92 -10.10 9.82
CA ARG A 75 -0.37 -11.06 8.87
C ARG A 75 1.06 -11.38 9.29
N GLN A 76 1.34 -12.66 9.48
CA GLN A 76 2.63 -13.13 10.01
C GLN A 76 3.45 -13.77 8.89
N HIS A 77 4.70 -13.34 8.73
CA HIS A 77 5.69 -14.06 7.92
C HIS A 77 7.11 -13.70 8.39
N PRO A 78 7.98 -14.69 8.69
CA PRO A 78 9.30 -14.43 9.29
C PRO A 78 10.15 -13.41 8.54
N THR A 79 10.02 -13.34 7.22
CA THR A 79 10.76 -12.39 6.38
C THR A 79 10.02 -11.07 6.17
N MET A 80 8.68 -11.06 6.05
CA MET A 80 7.98 -9.82 5.65
C MET A 80 7.65 -8.93 6.84
N THR A 81 7.41 -9.49 8.02
CA THR A 81 7.21 -8.71 9.24
C THR A 81 8.37 -7.74 9.52
N PRO A 82 9.65 -8.14 9.50
CA PRO A 82 10.76 -7.19 9.68
C PRO A 82 10.96 -6.25 8.48
N GLN A 83 10.53 -6.61 7.27
CA GLN A 83 10.58 -5.70 6.11
C GLN A 83 9.54 -4.57 6.23
N ALA A 84 8.38 -4.85 6.83
CA ALA A 84 7.31 -3.87 6.99
C ALA A 84 7.41 -3.03 8.28
N SER A 85 8.15 -3.51 9.30
CA SER A 85 8.09 -2.98 10.66
C SER A 85 8.51 -1.50 10.79
N SER A 86 9.44 -1.04 9.95
CA SER A 86 9.94 0.33 9.98
C SER A 86 9.28 1.26 8.96
N LEU A 87 8.34 0.76 8.16
CA LEU A 87 7.72 1.54 7.09
C LEU A 87 6.69 2.51 7.67
N SER A 88 6.81 3.79 7.32
CA SER A 88 5.73 4.74 7.53
C SER A 88 4.57 4.45 6.56
N GLU A 89 3.38 4.97 6.88
CA GLU A 89 2.22 4.94 5.99
C GLU A 89 2.53 5.53 4.60
N GLN A 90 3.33 6.60 4.54
CA GLN A 90 3.73 7.20 3.28
C GLN A 90 4.70 6.31 2.51
N ASP A 91 5.65 5.64 3.18
CA ASP A 91 6.54 4.69 2.52
C ASP A 91 5.75 3.55 1.88
N MET A 92 4.75 3.02 2.59
CA MET A 92 3.87 1.98 2.05
C MET A 92 3.10 2.47 0.82
N ALA A 93 2.57 3.70 0.85
CA ALA A 93 1.87 4.29 -0.28
C ALA A 93 2.79 4.48 -1.51
N ASP A 94 4.00 4.99 -1.30
CA ASP A 94 4.99 5.19 -2.36
C ASP A 94 5.43 3.85 -2.98
N ILE A 95 5.77 2.85 -2.15
CA ILE A 95 6.11 1.49 -2.58
C ILE A 95 4.98 0.89 -3.41
N ALA A 96 3.74 1.00 -2.93
CA ALA A 96 2.57 0.47 -3.62
C ALA A 96 2.34 1.13 -4.99
N ALA A 97 2.47 2.45 -5.08
CA ALA A 97 2.36 3.19 -6.34
C ALA A 97 3.41 2.75 -7.37
N PHE A 98 4.66 2.50 -6.93
CA PHE A 98 5.72 1.99 -7.78
C PHE A 98 5.37 0.61 -8.37
N TRP A 99 5.01 -0.36 -7.51
CA TRP A 99 4.75 -1.73 -7.95
C TRP A 99 3.50 -1.85 -8.82
N GLU A 100 2.42 -1.12 -8.53
CA GLU A 100 1.24 -1.07 -9.39
C GLU A 100 1.62 -0.56 -10.80
N GLY A 101 2.46 0.47 -10.87
CA GLY A 101 2.92 1.06 -12.13
C GLY A 101 3.75 0.10 -13.01
N LEU A 102 4.42 -0.90 -12.44
CA LEU A 102 5.24 -1.85 -13.19
C LEU A 102 4.44 -2.81 -14.07
N GLY A 103 3.20 -3.13 -13.71
CA GLY A 103 2.34 -4.03 -14.50
C GLY A 103 1.63 -3.36 -15.67
N LYS A 104 1.61 -2.02 -15.72
CA LYS A 104 1.02 -1.24 -16.82
C LYS A 104 1.96 -1.13 -18.04
N LYS A 105 3.20 -1.63 -17.93
CA LYS A 105 4.28 -1.51 -18.94
C LYS A 105 4.77 -2.85 -19.51
N GLN A 106 4.07 -3.94 -19.23
CA GLN A 106 4.33 -5.29 -19.77
C GLN A 106 3.18 -5.65 -20.72
#